data_AF-A0A0V1F4D8-F1
#
_entry.id   AF-A0A0V1F4D8-F1
#
_cell.length_a   1.000
_cell.length_b   1.000
_cell.length_c   1.000
_cell.angle_alpha   90.00
_cell.angle_beta   90.00
_cell.angle_gamma   90.00
#
_symmetry.space_group_name_H-M   'P 1'
#
loop_
_entity.id
_entity.type
_entity.pdbx_description
1 polymer ?
#
loop_
_entity_poly.entity_id
_entity_poly.type
_entity_poly.pdbx_seq_one_letter_code
_entity_poly.pdbx_strand_id
1 'polypeptide(L)'
;MVARAVHIEIVADMTTMSFLAAFCCFVSRRGTPEVIQSDNFRTFKQADAFIRSLFVGKRAEEFQNELVCRGIQWRYTTERAPWSGGYWERLVRSVKNALRKVLGPIGTRCLPQS
;
A
#
# COMPACT_ATOMS: atom_id res chain seq x y z
N MET A 1 -21.68 -1.47 11.47
CA MET A 1 -21.22 -0.30 10.67
C MET A 1 -19.85 -0.65 10.10
N VAL A 2 -19.64 -0.57 8.78
CA VAL A 2 -18.34 -0.85 8.16
C VAL A 2 -17.69 0.49 7.78
N ALA A 3 -16.60 0.86 8.45
CA ALA A 3 -15.83 2.06 8.11
C ALA A 3 -14.83 1.76 6.99
N ARG A 4 -14.72 2.66 6.01
CA ARG A 4 -13.72 2.58 4.93
C ARG A 4 -12.82 3.80 5.00
N ALA A 5 -11.61 3.62 5.50
CA ALA A 5 -10.59 4.66 5.54
C ALA A 5 -9.62 4.49 4.36
N VAL A 6 -9.12 5.60 3.84
CA VAL A 6 -8.09 5.61 2.79
C VAL A 6 -6.82 6.23 3.38
N HIS A 7 -5.71 5.51 3.28
CA HIS A 7 -4.38 6.01 3.61
C HIS A 7 -3.59 6.19 2.31
N ILE A 8 -2.97 7.35 2.15
CA ILE A 8 -2.14 7.68 0.99
C ILE A 8 -0.76 8.02 1.53
N GLU A 9 0.24 7.34 0.99
CA GLU A 9 1.65 7.59 1.29
C GLU A 9 2.39 7.83 -0.01
N ILE A 10 3.24 8.86 -0.03
CA ILE A 10 4.07 9.19 -1.18
C ILE A 10 5.38 8.42 -1.02
N VAL A 11 5.74 7.68 -2.06
CA VAL A 11 6.94 6.85 -2.10
C VAL A 11 7.80 7.33 -3.27
N ALA A 12 9.11 7.31 -3.13
CA ALA A 12 10.05 7.81 -4.14
C ALA A 12 10.01 6.98 -5.44
N ASP A 13 9.81 5.67 -5.31
CA ASP A 13 9.92 4.70 -6.39
C ASP A 13 9.08 3.44 -6.11
N MET A 14 8.87 2.62 -7.15
CA MET A 14 8.01 1.43 -7.11
C MET A 14 8.78 0.15 -6.71
N THR A 15 9.90 0.30 -6.00
CA THR A 15 10.73 -0.85 -5.57
C THR A 15 10.19 -1.49 -4.30
N THR A 16 10.62 -2.74 -4.05
CA THR A 16 10.21 -3.53 -2.89
C THR A 16 10.62 -2.87 -1.58
N MET A 17 11.81 -2.28 -1.53
CA MET A 17 12.33 -1.63 -0.32
C MET A 17 11.50 -0.39 0.05
N SER A 18 11.17 0.44 -0.93
CA SER A 18 10.40 1.65 -0.70
C SER A 18 8.95 1.34 -0.31
N PHE A 19 8.38 0.27 -0.87
CA PHE A 19 7.10 -0.26 -0.40
C PHE A 19 7.18 -0.78 1.05
N LEU A 20 8.21 -1.57 1.40
CA LEU A 20 8.36 -2.10 2.76
C LEU A 20 8.54 -0.99 3.80
N ALA A 21 9.32 0.06 3.48
CA ALA A 21 9.49 1.21 4.35
C ALA A 21 8.15 1.93 4.62
N ALA A 22 7.38 2.20 3.55
CA ALA A 22 6.04 2.77 3.67
C ALA A 22 5.11 1.85 4.48
N PHE A 23 5.15 0.54 4.21
CA PHE A 23 4.35 -0.44 4.93
C PHE A 23 4.67 -0.48 6.43
N CYS A 24 5.95 -0.43 6.83
CA CYS A 24 6.35 -0.32 8.22
C CYS A 24 5.79 0.95 8.86
N CYS A 25 5.87 2.10 8.19
CA CYS A 25 5.30 3.35 8.68
C CYS A 25 3.77 3.31 8.79
N PHE A 26 3.08 2.62 7.88
CA PHE A 26 1.64 2.39 7.93
C PHE A 26 1.27 1.56 9.16
N VAL A 27 1.96 0.43 9.35
CA VAL A 27 1.74 -0.49 10.45
C VAL A 27 2.00 0.17 11.81
N SER A 28 3.08 0.94 11.95
CA SER A 28 3.38 1.67 13.18
C SER A 28 2.31 2.72 13.52
N ARG A 29 1.63 3.29 12.52
CA ARG A 29 0.61 4.34 12.71
C ARG A 29 -0.82 3.81 12.85
N ARG A 30 -1.13 2.68 12.21
CA ARG A 30 -2.50 2.15 12.10
C ARG A 30 -2.70 0.78 12.75
N GLY A 31 -1.62 0.15 13.20
CA GLY A 31 -1.60 -1.26 13.56
C GLY A 31 -1.46 -2.14 12.31
N THR A 32 -1.22 -3.43 12.52
CA THR A 32 -1.07 -4.37 11.42
C THR A 32 -2.40 -4.87 10.88
N PRO A 33 -2.56 -4.89 9.54
CA PRO A 33 -3.72 -5.49 8.92
C PRO A 33 -3.75 -7.01 9.10
N GLU A 34 -4.94 -7.56 9.29
CA GLU A 34 -5.13 -9.02 9.26
C GLU A 34 -5.09 -9.57 7.83
N VAL A 35 -5.58 -8.81 6.85
CA VAL A 35 -5.63 -9.22 5.43
C VAL A 35 -5.10 -8.09 4.56
N ILE A 36 -4.16 -8.41 3.66
CA ILE A 36 -3.70 -7.53 2.60
C ILE A 36 -4.22 -8.05 1.27
N GLN A 37 -4.86 -7.18 0.49
CA GLN A 37 -5.25 -7.47 -0.88
C GLN A 37 -4.41 -6.63 -1.84
N SER A 38 -3.69 -7.27 -2.75
CA SER A 38 -2.91 -6.59 -3.79
C SER A 38 -3.18 -7.18 -5.18
N ASP A 39 -2.76 -6.45 -6.20
CA ASP A 39 -2.61 -7.03 -7.54
C ASP A 39 -1.40 -7.98 -7.59
N ASN A 40 -1.22 -8.64 -8.73
CA ASN A 40 -0.14 -9.61 -8.96
C ASN A 40 1.23 -8.97 -9.26
N PHE A 41 1.41 -7.68 -8.96
CA PHE A 41 2.64 -6.98 -9.30
C PHE A 41 3.85 -7.58 -8.58
N ARG A 42 5.01 -7.59 -9.27
CA ARG A 42 6.22 -8.28 -8.80
C ARG A 42 6.73 -7.70 -7.48
N THR A 43 6.61 -6.39 -7.29
CA THR A 43 7.02 -5.70 -6.05
C THR A 43 6.27 -6.24 -4.84
N PHE A 44 4.94 -6.46 -4.94
CA PHE A 44 4.14 -6.99 -3.83
C PHE A 44 4.46 -8.44 -3.53
N LYS A 45 4.67 -9.28 -4.57
CA LYS A 45 5.08 -10.68 -4.38
C LYS A 45 6.43 -10.79 -3.68
N GLN A 46 7.39 -9.93 -4.04
CA GLN A 46 8.69 -9.89 -3.38
C GLN A 46 8.57 -9.38 -1.94
N ALA A 47 7.73 -8.39 -1.68
CA ALA A 47 7.49 -7.87 -0.33
C ALA A 47 6.85 -8.93 0.57
N ASP A 48 5.84 -9.67 0.09
CA ASP A 48 5.23 -10.79 0.80
C ASP A 48 6.26 -11.89 1.10
N ALA A 49 7.09 -12.27 0.12
CA ALA A 49 8.16 -13.24 0.34
C ALA A 49 9.18 -12.76 1.40
N PHE A 50 9.57 -11.48 1.36
CA PHE A 50 10.47 -10.89 2.35
C PHE A 50 9.85 -10.89 3.74
N ILE A 51 8.60 -10.43 3.86
CA ILE A 51 7.83 -10.43 5.12
C ILE A 51 7.75 -11.86 5.68
N ARG A 52 7.42 -12.85 4.84
CA ARG A 52 7.39 -14.28 5.23
C ARG A 52 8.74 -14.78 5.70
N SER A 53 9.83 -14.40 5.01
CA SER A 53 11.18 -14.84 5.36
C SER A 53 11.64 -14.34 6.73
N LEU A 54 11.19 -13.16 7.16
CA LEU A 54 11.45 -12.64 8.51
C LEU A 54 10.86 -13.54 9.61
N PHE A 55 9.82 -14.33 9.31
CA PHE A 55 9.21 -15.23 10.29
C PHE A 55 9.84 -16.63 10.34
N VAL A 56 10.51 -17.06 9.29
CA VAL A 56 11.10 -18.40 9.22
C VAL A 56 12.46 -18.38 9.91
N GLY A 57 12.49 -18.68 11.21
CA GLY A 57 13.72 -19.01 11.94
C GLY A 57 14.06 -18.19 13.19
N LYS A 58 13.23 -17.23 13.63
CA LYS A 58 13.53 -16.41 14.82
C LYS A 58 12.74 -16.80 16.08
N ARG A 59 13.49 -16.99 17.18
CA ARG A 59 13.03 -17.29 18.56
C ARG A 59 12.44 -16.04 19.24
N ALA A 60 11.52 -16.32 20.16
CA ALA A 60 10.61 -15.49 20.97
C ALA A 60 11.03 -14.09 21.50
N GLU A 61 12.26 -13.61 21.36
CA GLU A 61 12.78 -12.51 22.21
C GLU A 61 12.88 -11.13 21.54
N GLU A 62 12.96 -11.02 20.21
CA GLU A 62 12.95 -9.72 19.49
C GLU A 62 11.52 -9.25 19.11
N PHE A 63 10.52 -9.82 19.78
CA PHE A 63 9.16 -10.01 19.27
C PHE A 63 8.24 -8.78 19.21
N GLN A 64 8.53 -7.68 19.90
CA GLN A 64 7.50 -6.62 20.04
C GLN A 64 7.20 -5.87 18.74
N ASN A 65 8.19 -5.68 17.86
CA ASN A 65 7.98 -5.11 16.53
C ASN A 65 7.60 -6.18 15.48
N GLU A 66 7.97 -7.45 15.70
CA GLU A 66 7.72 -8.57 14.76
C GLU A 66 6.35 -9.26 14.94
N LEU A 67 5.79 -9.28 16.15
CA LEU A 67 4.46 -9.86 16.46
C LEU A 67 3.35 -9.27 15.61
N VAL A 68 3.53 -7.99 15.27
CA VAL A 68 2.63 -7.17 14.49
C VAL A 68 2.29 -7.90 13.19
N CYS A 69 3.26 -8.45 12.45
CA CYS A 69 3.03 -9.03 11.12
C CYS A 69 2.76 -10.55 11.10
N ARG A 70 2.71 -11.23 12.26
CA ARG A 70 2.52 -12.71 12.36
C ARG A 70 1.16 -13.24 11.91
N GLY A 71 0.20 -12.37 11.61
CA GLY A 71 -1.16 -12.73 11.20
C GLY A 71 -1.59 -12.26 9.81
N ILE A 72 -0.68 -11.68 9.02
CA ILE A 72 -1.05 -11.09 7.73
C ILE A 72 -1.39 -12.18 6.70
N GLN A 73 -2.65 -12.25 6.29
CA GLN A 73 -3.07 -13.01 5.12
C GLN A 73 -2.93 -12.17 3.85
N TRP A 74 -1.92 -12.48 3.03
CA TRP A 74 -1.79 -11.85 1.72
C TRP A 74 -2.67 -12.56 0.69
N ARG A 75 -3.58 -11.80 0.05
CA ARG A 75 -4.48 -12.26 -1.00
C ARG A 75 -4.16 -11.52 -2.29
N TYR A 76 -3.85 -12.28 -3.33
CA TYR A 76 -3.63 -11.72 -4.66
C TYR A 76 -4.89 -11.79 -5.49
N THR A 77 -5.13 -10.74 -6.25
CA THR A 77 -6.28 -10.69 -7.16
C THR A 77 -6.09 -11.74 -8.26
N THR A 78 -7.10 -12.59 -8.46
CA THR A 78 -7.09 -13.57 -9.55
C THR A 78 -7.15 -12.83 -10.89
N GLU A 79 -6.28 -13.20 -11.84
CA GLU A 79 -6.12 -12.54 -13.15
C GLU A 79 -7.39 -12.47 -14.01
N ARG A 80 -8.47 -13.16 -13.60
CA ARG A 80 -9.75 -13.25 -14.31
C ARG A 80 -10.96 -12.79 -13.50
N ALA A 81 -10.77 -12.07 -12.38
CA ALA A 81 -11.85 -11.57 -11.54
C ALA A 81 -11.91 -10.02 -11.54
N PRO A 82 -12.21 -9.36 -12.68
CA PRO A 82 -12.23 -7.89 -12.79
C PRO A 82 -13.24 -7.22 -11.85
N TRP A 83 -14.31 -7.92 -11.43
CA TRP A 83 -15.28 -7.40 -10.47
C TRP A 83 -14.71 -7.19 -9.06
N SER A 84 -13.71 -7.98 -8.67
CA SER A 84 -13.09 -7.90 -7.33
C SER A 84 -12.33 -6.60 -7.13
N GLY A 85 -11.94 -5.92 -8.22
CA GLY A 85 -11.18 -4.69 -8.17
C GLY A 85 -11.98 -3.39 -8.22
N GLY A 86 -13.26 -3.46 -8.59
CA GLY A 86 -14.05 -2.24 -8.85
C GLY A 86 -14.25 -1.35 -7.62
N TYR A 87 -14.10 -1.85 -6.39
CA TYR A 87 -14.20 -1.02 -5.19
C TYR A 87 -12.94 -0.17 -4.97
N TRP A 88 -11.74 -0.75 -5.12
CA TRP A 88 -10.49 -0.01 -4.92
C TRP A 88 -10.26 0.97 -6.06
N GLU A 89 -10.65 0.64 -7.31
CA GLU A 89 -10.58 1.58 -8.44
C GLU A 89 -11.42 2.83 -8.20
N ARG A 90 -12.63 2.67 -7.63
CA ARG A 90 -13.51 3.78 -7.27
C ARG A 90 -12.91 4.64 -6.16
N LEU A 91 -12.27 4.04 -5.16
CA LEU A 91 -11.56 4.77 -4.11
C LEU A 91 -10.37 5.56 -4.69
N VAL A 92 -9.53 4.91 -5.50
CA VAL A 92 -8.38 5.56 -6.17
C VAL A 92 -8.84 6.71 -7.08
N ARG A 93 -9.93 6.52 -7.82
CA ARG A 93 -10.53 7.58 -8.66
C ARG A 93 -10.98 8.77 -7.81
N SER A 94 -11.63 8.51 -6.68
CA SER A 94 -12.09 9.56 -5.76
C SER A 94 -10.93 10.38 -5.21
N VAL A 95 -9.85 9.70 -4.78
CA VAL A 95 -8.61 10.33 -4.33
C VAL A 95 -7.97 11.17 -5.44
N LYS A 96 -7.78 10.61 -6.64
CA LYS A 96 -7.18 11.33 -7.77
C LYS A 96 -7.98 12.57 -8.15
N ASN A 97 -9.31 12.49 -8.11
CA ASN A 97 -10.17 13.63 -8.39
C ASN A 97 -10.07 14.72 -7.33
N ALA A 98 -9.99 14.36 -6.04
CA ALA A 98 -9.75 15.31 -4.97
C ALA A 98 -8.39 16.00 -5.12
N LEU A 99 -7.32 15.22 -5.38
CA LEU A 99 -5.97 15.76 -5.58
C LEU A 99 -5.89 16.72 -6.77
N ARG A 100 -6.52 16.39 -7.91
CA ARG A 100 -6.55 17.28 -9.09
C ARG A 100 -7.27 18.60 -8.82
N LYS A 101 -8.32 18.59 -7.99
CA LYS A 101 -9.05 19.81 -7.61
C LYS A 101 -8.21 20.70 -6.70
N VAL A 102 -7.47 20.10 -5.77
CA VAL A 102 -6.65 20.85 -4.80
C VAL A 102 -5.37 21.38 -5.43
N LEU A 103 -4.67 20.55 -6.23
CA LEU A 103 -3.39 20.91 -6.84
C LEU A 103 -3.55 21.70 -8.15
N GLY A 104 -4.76 21.71 -8.72
CA GLY A 104 -5.01 22.29 -10.04
C GLY A 104 -4.38 21.48 -11.18
N PRO A 105 -4.64 21.87 -12.44
CA PRO A 105 -3.95 21.28 -13.58
C PRO A 105 -2.46 21.61 -13.51
N ILE A 106 -1.60 20.58 -13.53
CA ILE A 106 -0.17 20.73 -13.74
C ILE A 106 0.02 21.06 -15.23
N GLY A 107 0.01 22.35 -15.54
CA GLY A 107 0.22 22.85 -16.89
C GLY A 107 -0.26 24.28 -17.09
N THR A 108 0.70 25.13 -17.43
CA THR A 108 0.60 26.48 -18.04
C THR A 108 0.12 27.64 -17.16
N ARG A 109 0.85 27.92 -16.08
CA ARG A 109 1.02 29.32 -15.66
C ARG A 109 2.39 29.52 -15.03
N CYS A 110 3.37 29.82 -15.89
CA CYS A 110 4.62 30.53 -15.62
C CYS A 110 5.57 30.36 -16.82
N LEU A 111 5.28 31.05 -17.93
CA LEU A 111 6.34 31.60 -18.78
C LEU A 111 6.10 33.10 -18.82
N PRO A 112 7.06 33.94 -18.37
CA PRO A 112 6.95 35.37 -18.55
C PRO A 112 6.95 35.66 -20.05
N GLN A 113 5.94 36.40 -20.53
CA GLN A 113 6.05 37.03 -21.84
C GLN A 113 6.99 38.22 -21.70
N SER A 114 8.16 38.11 -22.32
CA SER A 114 9.09 39.20 -22.59
C SER A 114 9.35 39.22 -24.09
#